data_AF-A0A957N9I1-F1
#
_entry.id   AF-A0A957N9I1-F1
#
_cell.length_a   1.000
_cell.length_b   1.000
_cell.length_c   1.000
_cell.angle_alpha   90.00
_cell.angle_beta   90.00
_cell.angle_gamma   90.00
#
_symmetry.space_group_name_H-M   'P 1'
#
loop_
_entity.id
_entity.type
_entity.pdbx_description
1 polymer ?
#
loop_
_entity_poly.entity_id
_entity_poly.type
_entity_poly.pdbx_seq_one_letter_code
_entity_poly.pdbx_strand_id
1 'polypeptide(L)'
;DLRAWTATDMAALLDACRATVDGHHVADIRFRFTDDEYSVMPALERTPAVAQLEATAQAIATALGFHIDGAATGGASDASWVAAAGTPVLDGLGPIGGLDHSPDEYIELDSIVPRTALLAGLLLAVSS
;
A
#
# COMPACT_ATOMS: atom_id res chain seq x y z
N ASP A 1 -13.02 13.11 -1.06
CA ASP A 1 -11.96 12.10 -1.16
C ASP A 1 -11.65 11.63 0.24
N LEU A 2 -11.62 10.31 0.48
CA LEU A 2 -11.28 9.73 1.79
C LEU A 2 -10.07 8.81 1.61
N ARG A 3 -9.09 8.93 2.50
CA ARG A 3 -7.88 8.11 2.51
C ARG A 3 -7.57 7.71 3.94
N ALA A 4 -7.12 6.48 4.12
CA ALA A 4 -6.81 5.92 5.42
C ALA A 4 -5.63 4.95 5.31
N TRP A 5 -4.85 4.86 6.38
CA TRP A 5 -3.72 3.94 6.46
C TRP A 5 -4.12 2.55 6.94
N THR A 6 -5.32 2.41 7.50
CA THR A 6 -5.88 1.13 7.95
C THR A 6 -7.33 1.00 7.53
N ALA A 7 -7.81 -0.23 7.41
CA ALA A 7 -9.22 -0.54 7.19
C ALA A 7 -10.09 -0.04 8.35
N THR A 8 -9.56 -0.06 9.58
CA THR A 8 -10.25 0.45 10.78
C THR A 8 -10.48 1.95 10.67
N ASP A 9 -9.46 2.70 10.26
CA ASP A 9 -9.55 4.15 10.08
C ASP A 9 -10.51 4.51 8.93
N MET A 10 -10.49 3.74 7.83
CA MET A 10 -11.46 3.93 6.73
C MET A 10 -12.89 3.71 7.20
N ALA A 11 -13.15 2.63 7.96
CA ALA A 11 -14.47 2.36 8.50
C ALA A 11 -14.95 3.49 9.42
N ALA A 12 -14.08 4.00 10.30
CA ALA A 12 -14.39 5.13 11.17
C ALA A 12 -14.71 6.42 10.38
N LEU A 13 -13.97 6.69 9.29
CA LEU A 13 -14.24 7.84 8.41
C LEU A 13 -15.60 7.71 7.71
N LEU A 14 -15.94 6.53 7.19
CA LEU A 14 -17.23 6.27 6.55
C LEU A 14 -18.39 6.42 7.53
N ASP A 15 -18.25 5.90 8.75
CA ASP A 15 -19.25 6.05 9.81
C ASP A 15 -19.43 7.51 10.23
N ALA A 16 -18.36 8.29 10.31
CA ALA A 16 -18.43 9.72 10.57
C ALA A 16 -19.14 10.50 9.44
N CYS A 17 -18.89 10.14 8.19
CA CYS A 17 -19.59 10.73 7.03
C CYS A 17 -21.09 10.44 7.10
N ARG A 18 -21.45 9.18 7.37
CA ARG A 18 -22.84 8.73 7.47
C ARG A 18 -23.57 9.40 8.63
N ALA A 19 -22.96 9.45 9.82
CA ALA A 19 -23.51 10.16 10.97
C ALA A 19 -23.72 11.66 10.71
N THR A 20 -22.79 12.29 9.98
CA THR A 20 -22.91 13.70 9.59
C THR A 20 -24.12 13.91 8.68
N VAL A 21 -24.29 13.07 7.67
CA VAL A 21 -25.42 13.15 6.73
C VAL A 21 -26.75 12.89 7.44
N ASP A 22 -26.81 11.89 8.31
CA ASP A 22 -28.03 11.51 9.03
C ASP A 22 -28.44 12.54 10.08
N GLY A 23 -27.48 13.29 10.64
CA GLY A 23 -27.72 14.34 11.64
C GLY A 23 -28.13 15.70 11.07
N HIS A 24 -28.07 15.92 9.76
CA HIS A 24 -28.42 17.20 9.13
C HIS A 24 -29.82 17.19 8.51
N HIS A 25 -30.62 18.19 8.87
CA HIS A 25 -31.97 18.36 8.35
C HIS A 25 -32.18 19.77 7.80
N VAL A 26 -32.62 19.85 6.55
CA VAL A 26 -33.12 21.08 5.92
C VAL A 26 -34.50 20.77 5.37
N ALA A 27 -35.47 21.66 5.63
CA ALA A 27 -36.84 21.48 5.17
C ALA A 27 -36.88 21.18 3.66
N ASP A 28 -37.68 20.19 3.27
CA ASP A 28 -37.87 19.75 1.88
C ASP A 28 -36.62 19.19 1.15
N ILE A 29 -35.52 18.93 1.87
CA ILE A 29 -34.30 18.34 1.32
C ILE A 29 -34.03 16.97 1.94
N ARG A 30 -33.63 16.00 1.11
CA ARG A 30 -33.15 14.68 1.55
C ARG A 30 -31.70 14.49 1.15
N PHE A 31 -30.87 14.17 2.13
CA PHE A 31 -29.49 13.73 1.90
C PHE A 31 -29.42 12.21 1.94
N ARG A 32 -28.48 11.63 1.17
CA ARG A 32 -28.16 10.20 1.21
C ARG A 32 -26.65 10.05 1.04
N PHE A 33 -26.02 9.32 1.94
CA PHE A 33 -24.65 8.87 1.78
C PHE A 33 -24.65 7.48 1.13
N THR A 34 -23.79 7.30 0.12
CA THR A 34 -23.57 6.00 -0.53
C THR A 34 -22.07 5.78 -0.66
N ASP A 35 -21.60 4.69 -0.08
CA ASP A 35 -20.31 4.08 -0.29
C ASP A 35 -20.50 2.85 -1.19
N ASP A 36 -19.64 2.69 -2.19
CA ASP A 36 -19.61 1.48 -3.01
C ASP A 36 -18.34 0.69 -2.67
N GLU A 37 -18.48 -0.63 -2.53
CA GLU A 37 -17.40 -1.54 -2.11
C GLU A 37 -16.30 -1.68 -3.18
N TYR A 38 -16.58 -1.26 -4.42
CA TYR A 38 -15.65 -1.36 -5.55
C TYR A 38 -14.79 -0.10 -5.77
N SER A 39 -15.11 1.02 -5.11
CA SER A 39 -14.40 2.30 -5.17
C SER A 39 -13.34 2.43 -4.08
N VAL A 40 -13.25 1.47 -3.15
CA VAL A 40 -12.31 1.53 -2.04
C VAL A 40 -11.14 0.61 -2.33
N MET A 41 -9.99 1.20 -2.66
CA MET A 41 -8.74 0.46 -2.60
C MET A 41 -8.45 0.14 -1.12
N PRO A 42 -8.25 -1.13 -0.74
CA PRO A 42 -7.89 -1.47 0.63
C PRO A 42 -6.59 -0.80 1.06
N ALA A 43 -6.47 -0.53 2.36
CA ALA A 43 -5.21 -0.08 2.92
C ALA A 43 -4.17 -1.22 2.88
N LEU A 44 -2.95 -0.90 2.43
CA LEU A 44 -1.82 -1.81 2.53
C LEU A 44 -1.20 -1.68 3.93
N GLU A 45 -1.80 -2.37 4.90
CA GLU A 45 -1.38 -2.29 6.31
C GLU A 45 -0.09 -3.06 6.58
N ARG A 46 0.79 -2.44 7.37
CA ARG A 46 2.01 -3.07 7.87
C ARG A 46 1.72 -3.99 9.06
N THR A 47 1.15 -5.16 8.78
CA THR A 47 0.92 -6.20 9.80
C THR A 47 2.24 -6.79 10.33
N PRO A 48 2.24 -7.52 11.47
CA PRO A 48 3.45 -8.20 11.95
C PRO A 48 4.08 -9.16 10.94
N ALA A 49 3.27 -9.84 10.12
CA ALA A 49 3.77 -10.74 9.08
C ALA A 49 4.41 -9.97 7.92
N VAL A 50 3.84 -8.83 7.53
CA VAL A 50 4.46 -7.91 6.55
C VAL A 50 5.76 -7.34 7.10
N ALA A 51 5.79 -6.96 8.38
CA ALA A 51 7.00 -6.47 9.04
C ALA A 51 8.12 -7.52 9.07
N GLN A 52 7.77 -8.80 9.24
CA GLN A 52 8.73 -9.91 9.16
C GLN A 52 9.27 -10.08 7.74
N LEU A 53 8.39 -10.03 6.73
CA LEU A 53 8.79 -10.13 5.32
C LEU A 53 9.68 -8.93 4.90
N GLU A 54 9.36 -7.73 5.37
CA GLU A 54 10.20 -6.54 5.20
C GLU A 54 11.58 -6.71 5.84
N ALA A 55 11.65 -7.24 7.06
CA ALA A 55 12.93 -7.51 7.73
C ALA A 55 13.78 -8.53 6.96
N THR A 56 13.16 -9.55 6.35
CA THR A 56 13.85 -10.46 5.44
C THR A 56 14.40 -9.73 4.21
N ALA A 57 13.63 -8.85 3.59
CA ALA A 57 14.08 -8.03 2.47
C ALA A 57 15.28 -7.15 2.86
N GLN A 58 15.22 -6.50 4.03
CA GLN A 58 16.28 -5.66 4.57
C GLN A 58 17.57 -6.45 4.83
N ALA A 59 17.46 -7.66 5.38
CA ALA A 59 18.61 -8.53 5.61
C ALA A 59 19.28 -8.95 4.28
N ILE A 60 18.49 -9.29 3.26
CA ILE A 60 19.00 -9.64 1.93
C ILE A 60 19.67 -8.42 1.28
N ALA A 61 19.04 -7.25 1.30
CA ALA A 61 19.62 -6.02 0.79
C ALA A 61 20.98 -5.71 1.44
N THR A 62 21.05 -5.84 2.77
CA THR A 62 22.28 -5.66 3.54
C THR A 62 23.37 -6.63 3.09
N ALA A 63 23.03 -7.91 2.89
CA ALA A 63 23.97 -8.92 2.39
C ALA A 63 24.46 -8.62 0.96
N LEU A 64 23.64 -7.94 0.15
CA LEU A 64 23.99 -7.48 -1.20
C LEU A 64 24.75 -6.14 -1.21
N GLY A 65 25.00 -5.55 -0.03
CA GLY A 65 25.82 -4.34 0.11
C GLY A 65 25.06 -3.03 -0.04
N PHE A 66 23.73 -3.02 0.12
CA PHE A 66 22.92 -1.80 0.10
C PHE A 66 21.83 -1.82 1.18
N HIS A 67 21.11 -0.72 1.33
CA HIS A 67 20.06 -0.56 2.32
C HIS A 67 18.72 -0.24 1.67
N ILE A 68 17.63 -0.68 2.30
CA ILE A 68 16.25 -0.37 1.92
C ILE A 68 15.45 -0.10 3.19
N ASP A 69 14.43 0.76 3.07
CA ASP A 69 13.48 1.07 4.14
C ASP A 69 12.05 0.85 3.64
N GLY A 70 11.16 0.48 4.55
CA GLY A 70 9.73 0.58 4.31
C GLY A 70 9.30 2.05 4.26
N ALA A 71 8.43 2.38 3.31
CA ALA A 71 7.86 3.72 3.17
C ALA A 71 6.33 3.63 3.17
N ALA A 72 5.68 4.52 3.93
CA ALA A 72 4.26 4.77 3.77
C ALA A 72 4.08 5.79 2.64
N THR A 73 3.50 5.35 1.53
CA THR A 73 3.19 6.20 0.38
C THR A 73 1.69 6.35 0.22
N GLY A 74 1.26 7.51 -0.29
CA GLY A 74 -0.11 7.64 -0.76
C GLY A 74 -0.25 6.90 -2.09
N GLY A 75 -1.34 6.18 -2.29
CA GLY A 75 -1.53 5.47 -3.55
C GLY A 75 -2.38 4.22 -3.39
N ALA A 76 -2.44 3.46 -4.47
CA ALA A 76 -3.22 2.26 -4.62
C ALA A 76 -2.39 1.26 -5.42
N SER A 77 -2.43 -0.02 -5.05
CA SER A 77 -1.66 -1.08 -5.70
C SER A 77 -2.41 -2.41 -5.59
N ASP A 78 -2.14 -3.34 -6.51
CA ASP A 78 -2.68 -4.70 -6.43
C ASP A 78 -2.24 -5.42 -5.14
N ALA A 79 -1.10 -5.00 -4.57
CA ALA A 79 -0.65 -5.46 -3.26
C ALA A 79 -1.69 -5.19 -2.16
N SER A 80 -2.48 -4.11 -2.25
CA SER A 80 -3.57 -3.83 -1.30
C SER A 80 -4.60 -4.96 -1.27
N TRP A 81 -4.97 -5.51 -2.43
CA TRP A 81 -5.93 -6.61 -2.50
C TRP A 81 -5.35 -7.93 -2.00
N VAL A 82 -4.08 -8.20 -2.31
CA VAL A 82 -3.36 -9.37 -1.79
C VAL A 82 -3.28 -9.33 -0.25
N ALA A 83 -2.97 -8.14 0.30
CA ALA A 83 -2.94 -7.92 1.74
C ALA A 83 -4.33 -8.08 2.37
N ALA A 84 -5.38 -7.52 1.75
CA ALA A 84 -6.77 -7.65 2.20
C ALA A 84 -7.25 -9.11 2.19
N ALA A 85 -6.74 -9.94 1.28
CA ALA A 85 -6.97 -11.38 1.25
C ALA A 85 -6.20 -12.16 2.35
N GLY A 86 -5.43 -11.47 3.20
CA GLY A 86 -4.70 -12.05 4.33
C GLY A 86 -3.30 -12.58 3.99
N THR A 87 -2.80 -12.31 2.77
CA THR A 87 -1.45 -12.75 2.36
C THR A 87 -0.44 -11.65 2.64
N PRO A 88 0.64 -11.91 3.40
CA PRO A 88 1.73 -10.94 3.57
C PRO A 88 2.35 -10.59 2.22
N VAL A 89 2.46 -9.31 1.91
CA VAL A 89 2.94 -8.82 0.62
C VAL A 89 3.77 -7.54 0.82
N LEU A 90 4.82 -7.41 0.04
CA LEU A 90 5.59 -6.16 -0.11
C LEU A 90 5.29 -5.57 -1.48
N ASP A 91 5.15 -4.25 -1.53
CA ASP A 91 5.08 -3.49 -2.76
C ASP A 91 6.37 -2.70 -2.98
N GLY A 92 6.56 -2.16 -4.19
CA GLY A 92 7.69 -1.29 -4.50
C GLY A 92 9.02 -2.04 -4.49
N LEU A 93 9.07 -3.30 -4.91
CA LEU A 93 10.29 -4.11 -5.05
C LEU A 93 11.05 -3.87 -6.37
N GLY A 94 10.50 -3.06 -7.26
CA GLY A 94 11.11 -2.72 -8.55
C GLY A 94 12.41 -1.90 -8.43
N PRO A 95 13.07 -1.61 -9.56
CA PRO A 95 14.18 -0.66 -9.63
C PRO A 95 13.82 0.70 -9.04
N ILE A 96 14.84 1.48 -8.66
CA ILE A 96 14.67 2.87 -8.25
C ILE A 96 14.29 3.70 -9.48
N GLY A 97 13.30 4.56 -9.31
CA GLY A 97 12.80 5.46 -10.34
C GLY A 97 11.93 6.54 -9.72
N GLY A 98 11.21 7.27 -10.55
CA GLY A 98 10.24 8.24 -10.07
C GLY A 98 9.60 9.04 -11.19
N LEU A 99 8.78 10.01 -10.76
CA LEU A 99 7.90 10.78 -11.64
C LEU A 99 6.91 9.89 -12.40
N ASP A 100 6.49 8.81 -11.75
CA ASP A 100 5.51 7.84 -12.25
C ASP A 100 4.28 8.55 -12.81
N HIS A 101 3.73 8.04 -13.93
CA HIS A 101 2.57 8.61 -14.62
C HIS A 101 2.81 10.02 -15.19
N SER A 102 4.06 10.37 -15.51
CA SER A 102 4.40 11.62 -16.16
C SER A 102 5.31 11.41 -17.38
N PRO A 103 5.40 12.37 -18.32
CA PRO A 103 6.36 12.32 -19.42
C PRO A 103 7.82 12.31 -18.97
N ASP A 104 8.09 12.72 -17.73
CA ASP A 104 9.42 12.79 -17.12
C ASP A 104 9.72 11.54 -16.26
N GLU A 105 8.89 10.50 -16.34
CA GLU A 105 9.09 9.22 -15.67
C GLU A 105 10.47 8.62 -16.00
N TYR A 106 11.18 8.15 -14.97
CA TYR A 106 12.54 7.65 -15.13
C TYR A 106 12.84 6.45 -14.23
N ILE A 107 13.95 5.78 -14.58
CA ILE A 107 14.53 4.66 -13.86
C ILE A 107 16.04 4.88 -13.70
N GLU A 108 16.58 4.58 -12.53
CA GLU A 108 18.02 4.56 -12.28
C GLU A 108 18.61 3.22 -12.71
N LEU A 109 19.37 3.20 -13.80
CA LEU A 109 19.87 1.96 -14.41
C LEU A 109 20.73 1.12 -13.45
N ASP A 110 21.55 1.77 -12.62
CA ASP A 110 22.43 1.09 -11.66
C ASP A 110 21.65 0.40 -10.53
N SER A 111 20.36 0.71 -10.36
CA SER A 111 19.49 0.05 -9.39
C SER A 111 18.91 -1.28 -9.87
N ILE A 112 18.90 -1.54 -11.19
CA ILE A 112 18.22 -2.71 -11.78
C ILE A 112 18.82 -4.01 -11.25
N VAL A 113 20.15 -4.15 -11.30
CA VAL A 113 20.84 -5.39 -10.89
C VAL A 113 20.71 -5.63 -9.37
N PRO A 114 21.01 -4.67 -8.48
CA PRO A 114 20.83 -4.86 -7.03
C PRO A 114 19.38 -5.22 -6.65
N ARG A 115 18.39 -4.58 -7.28
CA ARG A 115 16.96 -4.79 -6.96
C ARG A 115 16.45 -6.13 -7.49
N THR A 116 16.92 -6.56 -8.66
CA THR A 116 16.65 -7.91 -9.19
C THR A 116 17.26 -9.00 -8.30
N ALA A 117 18.50 -8.80 -7.83
CA ALA A 117 19.16 -9.72 -6.91
C ALA A 117 18.42 -9.82 -5.57
N LEU A 118 17.92 -8.70 -5.03
CA LEU A 118 17.06 -8.68 -3.85
C LEU A 118 15.78 -9.49 -4.06
N LEU A 119 15.07 -9.26 -5.17
CA LEU A 119 13.84 -10.00 -5.48
C LEU A 119 14.12 -11.51 -5.58
N ALA A 120 15.19 -11.91 -6.26
CA ALA A 120 15.60 -13.31 -6.35
C ALA A 120 15.92 -13.91 -4.97
N GLY A 121 16.64 -13.18 -4.12
CA GLY A 121 16.93 -13.59 -2.75
C GLY A 121 15.65 -13.76 -1.91
N LEU A 122 14.68 -12.86 -2.07
CA LEU A 122 13.38 -12.95 -1.40
C LEU A 122 12.61 -14.19 -1.82
N LEU A 123 12.53 -14.45 -3.13
CA LEU A 123 11.86 -15.65 -3.66
C LEU A 123 12.44 -16.94 -3.05
N LEU A 124 13.77 -17.04 -2.96
CA LEU A 124 14.45 -18.19 -2.34
C LEU A 124 14.17 -18.29 -0.85
N ALA A 125 14.14 -17.16 -0.13
CA ALA A 125 13.92 -17.12 1.30
C ALA A 125 12.50 -17.53 1.70
N VAL A 126 11.49 -17.23 0.89
CA VAL A 126 10.08 -17.55 1.17
C VAL A 126 9.62 -18.89 0.58
N SER A 127 10.38 -19.46 -0.37
CA SER A 127 10.09 -20.77 -0.97
C SER A 127 10.60 -21.97 -0.15
N SER A 128 11.34 -21.69 0.93
CA SER A 128 12.02 -22.69 1.77
C SER A 128 11.18 -23.03 3.01
#